data_AF-A0A938V0K9-F1
#
_entry.id   AF-A0A938V0K9-F1
#
_cell.length_a   1.000
_cell.length_b   1.000
_cell.length_c   1.000
_cell.angle_alpha   90.00
_cell.angle_beta   90.00
_cell.angle_gamma   90.00
#
_symmetry.space_group_name_H-M   'P 1'
#
loop_
_entity.id
_entity.type
_entity.pdbx_description
1 polymer ?
#
loop_
_entity_poly.entity_id
_entity_poly.type
_entity_poly.pdbx_seq_one_letter_code
_entity_poly.pdbx_strand_id
1 'polypeptide(L)'
;MVRTQILLDEPQYESVRRLAHIHRISFAEAVRHLLARGLQVGLGPGPGKLGAAGLLDVAGIGIGGPADLSEKHDKYLEQDVKE
;
A
#
# COMPACT_ATOMS: atom_id res chain seq x y z
N MET A 1 -6.55 8.08 -22.62
CA MET A 1 -5.85 8.52 -21.39
C MET A 1 -5.93 10.03 -21.31
N VAL A 2 -6.28 10.59 -20.15
CA VAL A 2 -6.33 12.05 -19.93
C VAL A 2 -5.12 12.44 -19.08
N ARG A 3 -4.43 13.53 -19.45
CA ARG A 3 -3.31 14.04 -18.64
C ARG A 3 -3.86 14.88 -17.50
N THR A 4 -3.60 14.45 -16.28
CA THR A 4 -4.00 15.16 -15.06
C THR A 4 -2.76 15.53 -14.26
N GLN A 5 -2.72 16.76 -13.77
CA GLN A 5 -1.73 17.20 -12.78
C GLN A 5 -2.40 17.19 -11.41
N ILE A 6 -1.77 16.53 -10.45
CA ILE A 6 -2.21 16.48 -9.06
C ILE A 6 -1.08 16.97 -8.17
N LEU A 7 -1.43 17.73 -7.13
CA LEU A 7 -0.49 18.09 -6.08
C LEU A 7 -0.55 17.01 -5.00
N LEU A 8 0.60 16.56 -4.54
CA LEU A 8 0.74 15.62 -3.43
C LEU A 8 1.53 16.32 -2.32
N ASP A 9 1.12 16.08 -1.09
CA ASP A 9 1.94 16.47 0.06
C ASP A 9 3.19 15.59 0.11
N GLU A 10 4.29 16.12 0.67
CA GLU A 10 5.57 15.41 0.79
C GLU A 10 5.44 13.96 1.35
N PRO A 11 4.64 13.71 2.40
CA PRO A 11 4.47 12.35 2.92
C PRO A 11 3.76 11.40 1.95
N GLN A 12 2.84 11.92 1.12
CA GLN A 12 2.13 11.14 0.12
C GLN A 12 3.07 10.79 -1.04
N TYR A 13 3.85 11.77 -1.51
CA TYR A 13 4.86 11.57 -2.54
C TYR A 13 5.86 10.47 -2.14
N GLU A 14 6.44 10.55 -0.94
CA GLU A 14 7.40 9.55 -0.47
C GLU A 14 6.77 8.15 -0.30
N SER A 15 5.49 8.09 0.07
CA SER A 15 4.77 6.82 0.14
C SER A 15 4.58 6.17 -1.23
N VAL A 16 4.15 6.93 -2.23
CA VAL A 16 4.01 6.45 -3.61
C VAL A 16 5.36 6.08 -4.21
N ARG A 17 6.40 6.87 -3.95
CA ARG A 17 7.77 6.63 -4.42
C ARG A 17 8.30 5.30 -3.88
N ARG A 18 8.18 5.06 -2.57
CA ARG A 18 8.59 3.77 -1.96
C ARG A 18 7.84 2.60 -2.58
N LEU A 19 6.52 2.73 -2.78
CA LEU A 19 5.71 1.68 -3.40
C LEU A 19 6.19 1.38 -4.83
N ALA A 20 6.44 2.42 -5.62
CA ALA A 20 6.98 2.26 -6.98
C ALA A 20 8.33 1.53 -6.99
N HIS A 21 9.22 1.85 -6.04
CA HIS A 21 10.51 1.16 -5.88
C HIS A 21 10.36 -0.32 -5.50
N ILE A 22 9.51 -0.62 -4.50
CA ILE A 22 9.27 -2.00 -4.03
C ILE A 22 8.74 -2.88 -5.18
N HIS A 23 7.78 -2.36 -5.95
CA HIS A 23 7.14 -3.09 -7.03
C HIS A 23 7.89 -3.00 -8.37
N ARG A 24 9.01 -2.26 -8.43
CA ARG A 24 9.80 -2.02 -9.65
C ARG A 24 8.96 -1.48 -10.82
N ILE A 25 7.99 -0.63 -10.52
CA ILE A 25 7.11 0.02 -11.50
C ILE A 25 7.39 1.52 -11.55
N SER A 26 6.89 2.19 -12.60
CA SER A 26 7.01 3.64 -12.70
C SER A 26 6.14 4.35 -11.64
N PHE A 27 6.56 5.54 -11.22
CA PHE A 27 5.76 6.36 -10.30
C PHE A 27 4.34 6.60 -10.81
N ALA A 28 4.19 6.91 -12.10
CA ALA A 28 2.88 7.13 -12.73
C ALA A 28 2.00 5.87 -12.71
N GLU A 29 2.61 4.70 -12.83
CA GLU A 29 1.90 3.42 -12.74
C GLU A 29 1.46 3.12 -11.31
N ALA A 30 2.31 3.36 -10.32
CA ALA A 30 1.95 3.27 -8.91
C ALA A 30 0.76 4.19 -8.56
N VAL A 31 0.78 5.46 -9.02
CA VAL A 31 -0.35 6.38 -8.85
C VAL A 31 -1.63 5.83 -9.48
N ARG A 32 -1.55 5.28 -10.71
CA ARG A 32 -2.72 4.70 -11.38
C ARG A 32 -3.29 3.50 -10.62
N HIS A 33 -2.45 2.61 -10.10
CA HIS A 33 -2.91 1.46 -9.31
C HIS A 33 -3.59 1.91 -8.00
N LEU A 34 -3.01 2.87 -7.30
CA LEU A 34 -3.58 3.41 -6.07
C LEU A 34 -4.92 4.10 -6.32
N LEU A 35 -5.04 4.90 -7.39
CA LEU A 35 -6.30 5.53 -7.78
C LEU A 35 -7.35 4.48 -8.17
N ALA A 36 -6.98 3.48 -8.97
CA ALA A 36 -7.91 2.41 -9.36
C ALA A 36 -8.44 1.65 -8.14
N ARG A 37 -7.56 1.28 -7.20
CA ARG A 37 -7.95 0.59 -5.96
C ARG A 37 -8.78 1.51 -5.05
N GLY A 38 -8.37 2.76 -4.86
CA GLY A 38 -9.09 3.73 -4.04
C GLY A 38 -10.50 4.00 -4.57
N LEU A 39 -10.67 4.05 -5.89
CA LEU A 39 -11.98 4.16 -6.51
C LEU A 39 -12.82 2.89 -6.35
N GLN A 40 -12.23 1.70 -6.48
CA GLN A 40 -12.94 0.44 -6.24
C GLN A 40 -13.42 0.30 -4.79
N VAL A 41 -12.60 0.73 -3.82
CA VAL A 41 -12.93 0.69 -2.38
C VAL A 41 -13.91 1.81 -1.99
N GLY A 42 -13.78 3.00 -2.59
CA GLY A 42 -14.62 4.17 -2.30
C GLY A 42 -15.95 4.22 -3.05
N LEU A 43 -16.15 3.38 -4.07
CA LEU A 43 -17.39 3.28 -4.86
C LEU A 43 -18.28 2.10 -4.43
N GLY A 44 -18.22 1.68 -3.16
CA GLY A 44 -19.36 1.00 -2.54
C GLY A 44 -20.56 1.95 -2.40
N PRO A 45 -21.82 1.46 -2.46
CA PRO A 45 -22.98 2.34 -2.46
C PRO A 45 -23.17 2.98 -1.07
N GLY A 46 -22.66 4.19 -0.88
CA GLY A 46 -23.08 5.07 0.22
C GLY A 46 -21.98 5.97 0.80
N PRO A 47 -22.33 7.20 1.23
CA PRO A 47 -21.40 8.10 1.89
C PRO A 47 -21.23 7.65 3.34
N GLY A 48 -20.24 6.82 3.62
CA GLY A 48 -20.10 6.25 4.96
C GLY A 48 -18.70 5.78 5.25
N LYS A 49 -17.87 6.69 5.78
CA LYS A 49 -16.63 6.42 6.53
C LYS A 49 -15.64 5.48 5.83
N LEU A 50 -14.58 6.05 5.23
CA LEU A 50 -13.31 5.32 5.10
C LEU A 50 -12.84 4.95 6.51
N GLY A 51 -13.15 3.73 6.96
CA GLY A 51 -12.60 3.17 8.18
C GLY A 51 -11.10 2.96 8.04
N ALA A 52 -10.36 3.04 9.15
CA ALA A 52 -8.92 2.86 9.22
C ALA A 52 -8.40 1.61 8.49
N ALA A 53 -9.22 0.56 8.38
CA ALA A 53 -8.93 -0.65 7.61
C ALA A 53 -8.71 -0.38 6.10
N GLY A 54 -9.50 0.49 5.48
CA GLY A 54 -9.33 0.84 4.06
C GLY A 54 -8.09 1.69 3.80
N LEU A 55 -7.64 2.47 4.80
CA LEU A 55 -6.44 3.28 4.70
C LEU A 55 -5.16 2.43 4.76
N LEU A 56 -5.14 1.41 5.62
CA LEU A 56 -4.02 0.46 5.75
C LEU A 56 -3.86 -0.38 4.48
N ASP A 57 -4.99 -0.76 3.88
CA ASP A 57 -5.02 -1.60 2.69
C ASP A 57 -4.56 -0.84 1.42
N VAL A 58 -4.78 0.48 1.38
CA VAL A 58 -4.25 1.40 0.37
C VAL A 58 -2.77 1.71 0.59
N ALA A 59 -2.31 1.76 1.84
CA ALA A 59 -0.91 2.05 2.20
C ALA A 59 0.04 0.85 2.00
N GLY A 60 -0.46 -0.33 1.62
CA GLY A 60 0.37 -1.53 1.43
C GLY A 60 1.04 -2.03 2.72
N ILE A 61 0.60 -1.54 3.88
CA ILE A 61 1.05 -2.00 5.20
C ILE A 61 0.38 -3.37 5.43
N GLY A 62 1.00 -4.45 4.96
CA GLY A 62 0.58 -5.82 5.27
C GLY A 62 0.48 -6.80 4.10
N ILE A 63 0.76 -6.40 2.85
CA ILE A 63 0.55 -7.29 1.68
C ILE A 63 1.79 -8.14 1.36
N GLY A 64 2.93 -7.92 2.03
CA GLY A 64 4.21 -8.57 1.70
C GLY A 64 4.83 -9.45 2.79
N GLY A 65 4.13 -9.69 3.90
CA GLY A 65 4.65 -10.50 5.02
C GLY A 65 4.03 -11.91 5.03
N PRO A 66 4.74 -12.93 5.55
CA PRO A 66 4.12 -14.21 5.86
C PRO A 66 2.89 -13.98 6.75
N ALA A 67 1.73 -14.49 6.34
CA ALA A 67 0.47 -14.29 7.07
C ALA A 67 0.52 -14.88 8.49
N ASP A 68 1.45 -15.81 8.74
CA ASP A 68 1.71 -16.45 10.02
C ASP A 68 2.82 -15.77 10.83
N LEU A 69 3.32 -14.61 10.40
CA LEU A 69 4.33 -13.86 11.15
C LEU A 69 3.83 -13.65 12.59
N SER A 70 2.58 -13.18 12.77
CA SER A 70 1.97 -12.94 14.09
C SER A 70 2.00 -14.13 15.04
N GLU A 71 1.91 -15.34 14.49
CA GLU A 71 1.82 -16.59 15.25
C GLU A 71 3.18 -17.29 15.40
N LYS A 72 4.13 -17.02 14.50
CA LYS A 72 5.41 -17.73 14.42
C LYS A 72 6.62 -16.81 14.50
N HIS A 73 6.48 -15.66 15.15
CA HIS A 73 7.56 -14.68 15.35
C HIS A 73 8.87 -15.33 15.81
N ASP A 74 8.82 -16.20 16.82
CA ASP A 74 10.01 -16.86 17.39
C ASP A 74 10.76 -17.72 16.36
N LYS A 75 10.02 -18.42 15.48
CA LYS A 75 10.60 -19.26 14.42
C LYS A 75 11.36 -18.42 13.39
N TYR A 76 10.88 -17.22 13.09
CA TYR A 76 11.56 -16.31 12.16
C TYR A 76 12.79 -15.67 12.80
N LEU A 77 12.76 -15.39 14.11
CA LEU A 77 13.92 -14.90 14.86
C LEU A 77 15.04 -15.95 14.95
N GLU A 78 14.72 -17.24 15.07
CA GLU A 78 15.71 -18.32 15.06
C GLU A 78 16.42 -18.50 13.71
N GLN A 79 15.78 -18.14 12.59
CA GLN A 79 16.37 -18.24 11.25
C GLN A 79 17.42 -17.14 10.99
N ASP A 80 17.26 -15.96 11.60
CA ASP A 80 18.20 -14.84 11.45
C ASP A 80 19.41 -14.93 12.41
N VAL A 81 19.39 -15.83 13.40
CA VAL A 81 20.46 -15.96 14.42
C VAL A 81 21.53 -17.00 14.04
N LYS A 82 21.42 -17.66 12.88
CA LYS A 82 22.49 -18.53 12.35
C LYS A 82 23.26 -17.85 11.22
N GLU A 83 24.22 -17.01 11.61
CA GLU A 83 25.49 -16.79 10.87
C GLU A 83 26.66 -17.29 11.72
#